data_AF-A0A9D8M5H6-F1
#
_entry.id   AF-A0A9D8M5H6-F1
#
_cell.length_a   1.000
_cell.length_b   1.000
_cell.length_c   1.000
_cell.angle_alpha   90.00
_cell.angle_beta   90.00
_cell.angle_gamma   90.00
#
_symmetry.space_group_name_H-M   'P 1'
#
loop_
_entity.id
_entity.type
_entity.pdbx_description
1 polymer ?
#
loop_
_entity_poly.entity_id
_entity_poly.type
_entity_poly.pdbx_seq_one_letter_code
_entity_poly.pdbx_strand_id
1 'polypeptide(L)'
;MQTPRRVLDLLGGSFLGSSAVIFIGFGAASVLGFAFLVTAARLLGPSEFGTVAYALAVAELAAVLVTTSPLGLSSFMSRYREEPATAQRYYSGWLAVVGVVLVLSLVATAAVGPAVGITGWLLVGVLCNLLGVTALETYREVARGLDRYVLVTVFYVTANLLQLIGIILAAALGFRSAPLFVIIYGLSSVVTLLAITLVSPLRASFSLRSIQRHQTWEVLKIVQPVLLQSVFYTVWFRSDLVVVEHLQSPLATGQYGAAKTLTNALMLAPTAISFVFLPRVPRVPLQRLSGTVRRVLALMALATVPPVLLLVFAAGPIVYVLFGGNYGAAAAPLAILAVGVGMFCFCTVFTDVWLGLRRPLVDTVSTGIGMVCTLVTLPLLIGHFGLVGAAVAFSAGAAVRLVSVVAYTAPALRRIASRAGATARGLGVGQAAVVVTESPAGDAAYLRFNRELVRLLHERALVGQLGLGRVTAASRFGRLIQSVRRIHQLTQDVDEVDGHQSRVLLYVPRSSSSLPGLLRSRMLKLVAPWLTVIVVAFRPPELDGLEARLARLLWPDHLWVHTASECARLRRLGAPATSTWEGMELPFSPQPGRDERPDPLEPPRSA
;
A
#
# COMPACT_ATOMS: atom_id res chain seq x y z
N MET A 1 -27.36 -32.41 -7.32
CA MET A 1 -26.13 -32.33 -8.14
C MET A 1 -26.38 -31.40 -9.32
N GLN A 2 -26.12 -30.10 -9.16
CA GLN A 2 -26.04 -29.13 -10.27
C GLN A 2 -24.91 -28.14 -9.96
N THR A 3 -23.84 -28.33 -10.73
CA THR A 3 -22.97 -27.32 -11.37
C THR A 3 -22.08 -26.39 -10.50
N PRO A 4 -20.76 -26.68 -10.44
CA PRO A 4 -19.70 -25.71 -10.17
C PRO A 4 -19.51 -24.65 -11.29
N ARG A 5 -20.26 -24.74 -12.40
CA ARG A 5 -20.14 -23.84 -13.57
C ARG A 5 -20.66 -22.42 -13.32
N ARG A 6 -21.63 -22.20 -12.43
CA ARG A 6 -22.16 -20.85 -12.14
C ARG A 6 -21.19 -19.92 -11.40
N VAL A 7 -20.14 -20.45 -10.77
CA VAL A 7 -19.10 -19.63 -10.12
C VAL A 7 -18.03 -19.17 -11.12
N LEU A 8 -17.84 -19.93 -12.21
CA LEU A 8 -16.91 -19.61 -13.28
C LEU A 8 -17.47 -18.56 -14.25
N ASP A 9 -18.78 -18.54 -14.49
CA ASP A 9 -19.41 -17.58 -15.42
C ASP A 9 -19.61 -16.17 -14.80
N LEU A 10 -19.62 -16.04 -13.47
CA LEU A 10 -19.70 -14.75 -12.76
C LEU A 10 -18.34 -14.02 -12.64
N LEU A 11 -17.25 -14.69 -12.99
CA LEU A 11 -15.91 -14.13 -13.07
C LEU A 11 -15.53 -14.04 -14.55
N GLY A 12 -15.77 -12.88 -15.18
CA GLY A 12 -15.54 -12.67 -16.61
C GLY A 12 -14.25 -13.33 -17.13
N GLY A 13 -14.40 -14.16 -18.18
CA GLY A 13 -13.36 -15.05 -18.69
C GLY A 13 -12.04 -14.38 -19.09
N SER A 14 -12.02 -13.05 -19.32
CA SER A 14 -10.79 -12.29 -19.59
C SER A 14 -9.92 -12.05 -18.34
N PHE A 15 -10.53 -11.87 -17.16
CA PHE A 15 -9.82 -11.54 -15.92
C PHE A 15 -9.22 -12.78 -15.25
N LEU A 16 -9.92 -13.91 -15.30
CA LEU A 16 -9.40 -15.20 -14.85
C LEU A 16 -8.24 -15.69 -15.74
N GLY A 17 -8.35 -15.50 -17.06
CA GLY A 17 -7.27 -15.80 -17.99
C GLY A 17 -6.00 -15.01 -17.70
N SER A 18 -6.12 -13.68 -17.54
CA SER A 18 -4.97 -12.81 -17.29
C SER A 18 -4.32 -13.05 -15.92
N SER A 19 -5.13 -13.30 -14.89
CA SER A 19 -4.65 -13.63 -13.54
C SER A 19 -3.90 -14.96 -13.51
N ALA A 20 -4.42 -15.99 -14.19
CA ALA A 20 -3.76 -17.29 -14.31
C ALA A 20 -2.45 -17.22 -15.11
N VAL A 21 -2.42 -16.45 -16.21
CA VAL A 21 -1.21 -16.26 -17.03
C VAL A 21 -0.09 -15.56 -16.26
N ILE A 22 -0.42 -14.56 -15.43
CA ILE A 22 0.57 -13.90 -14.56
C ILE A 22 1.11 -14.89 -13.54
N PHE A 23 0.23 -15.68 -12.92
CA PHE A 23 0.64 -16.63 -11.90
C PHE A 23 1.53 -17.74 -12.47
N ILE A 24 1.12 -18.36 -13.59
CA ILE A 24 1.90 -19.39 -14.29
C ILE A 24 3.24 -18.80 -14.76
N GLY A 25 3.21 -17.59 -15.33
CA GLY A 25 4.39 -16.87 -15.78
C GLY A 25 5.39 -16.58 -14.67
N PHE A 26 4.90 -16.03 -13.55
CA PHE A 26 5.70 -15.74 -12.38
C PHE A 26 6.25 -17.02 -11.73
N GLY A 27 5.45 -18.08 -11.67
CA GLY A 27 5.88 -19.40 -11.20
C GLY A 27 7.01 -19.96 -12.07
N ALA A 28 6.84 -19.95 -13.40
CA ALA A 28 7.87 -20.40 -14.34
C ALA A 28 9.16 -19.58 -14.21
N ALA A 29 9.05 -18.25 -14.12
CA ALA A 29 10.20 -17.38 -13.91
C ALA A 29 10.90 -17.64 -12.57
N SER A 30 10.14 -17.89 -11.51
CA SER A 30 10.69 -18.23 -10.18
C SER A 30 11.45 -19.56 -10.20
N VAL A 31 10.94 -20.56 -10.92
CA VAL A 31 11.63 -21.84 -11.12
C VAL A 31 12.93 -21.65 -11.89
N LEU A 32 12.93 -20.84 -12.96
CA LEU A 32 14.14 -20.52 -13.73
C LEU A 32 15.15 -19.73 -12.89
N GLY A 33 14.70 -18.78 -12.07
CA GLY A 33 15.56 -18.03 -11.13
C GLY A 33 16.17 -18.93 -10.06
N PHE A 34 15.39 -19.86 -9.52
CA PHE A 34 15.89 -20.89 -8.62
C PHE A 34 16.91 -21.81 -9.31
N ALA A 35 16.63 -22.24 -10.53
CA ALA A 35 17.54 -23.05 -11.33
C ALA A 35 18.86 -22.30 -11.61
N PHE A 36 18.82 -21.00 -11.86
CA PHE A 36 20.01 -20.15 -11.98
C PHE A 36 20.85 -20.22 -10.70
N LEU A 37 20.27 -20.01 -9.52
CA LEU A 37 21.01 -20.00 -8.26
C LEU A 37 21.62 -21.38 -7.95
N VAL A 38 20.88 -22.46 -8.16
CA VAL A 38 21.38 -23.84 -7.96
C VAL A 38 22.51 -24.15 -8.95
N THR A 39 22.33 -23.79 -10.22
CA THR A 39 23.35 -24.01 -11.26
C THR A 39 24.60 -23.18 -10.99
N ALA A 40 24.45 -21.91 -10.60
CA ALA A 40 25.55 -21.05 -10.22
C ALA A 40 26.36 -21.65 -9.06
N ALA A 41 25.67 -22.11 -8.03
CA ALA A 41 26.30 -22.75 -6.87
C ALA A 41 27.10 -24.01 -7.22
N ARG A 42 26.59 -24.83 -8.15
CA ARG A 42 27.29 -26.02 -8.64
C ARG A 42 28.50 -25.71 -9.50
N LEU A 43 28.40 -24.68 -10.35
CA LEU A 43 29.46 -24.34 -11.29
C LEU A 43 30.62 -23.58 -10.62
N LEU A 44 30.34 -22.77 -9.60
CA LEU A 44 31.34 -21.91 -8.94
C LEU A 44 31.92 -22.51 -7.66
N GLY A 45 31.20 -23.42 -7.01
CA GLY A 45 31.54 -23.87 -5.65
C GLY A 45 31.19 -22.82 -4.58
N PRO A 46 31.31 -23.16 -3.28
CA PRO A 46 30.67 -22.37 -2.23
C PRO A 46 31.31 -21.00 -2.00
N SER A 47 32.62 -20.83 -2.12
CA SER A 47 33.27 -19.52 -1.91
C SER A 47 32.85 -18.48 -2.95
N GLU A 48 33.00 -18.81 -4.24
CA GLU A 48 32.61 -17.94 -5.34
C GLU A 48 31.08 -17.73 -5.38
N PHE A 49 30.29 -18.77 -5.10
CA PHE A 49 28.83 -18.60 -4.97
C PHE A 49 28.45 -17.69 -3.78
N GLY A 50 29.21 -17.72 -2.69
CA GLY A 50 29.07 -16.79 -1.57
C GLY A 50 29.25 -15.34 -2.02
N THR A 51 30.28 -15.06 -2.81
CA THR A 51 30.51 -13.75 -3.42
C THR A 51 29.35 -13.33 -4.34
N VAL A 52 28.78 -14.26 -5.12
CA VAL A 52 27.58 -13.99 -5.95
C VAL A 52 26.39 -13.63 -5.06
N ALA A 53 26.09 -14.46 -4.05
CA ALA A 53 24.95 -14.26 -3.17
C ALA A 53 25.06 -12.93 -2.40
N TYR A 54 26.27 -12.61 -1.92
CA TYR A 54 26.58 -11.35 -1.27
C TYR A 54 26.37 -10.15 -2.20
N ALA A 55 26.94 -10.19 -3.41
CA ALA A 55 26.83 -9.10 -4.38
C ALA A 55 25.37 -8.86 -4.80
N LEU A 56 24.58 -9.92 -4.99
CA LEU A 56 23.15 -9.82 -5.29
C LEU A 56 22.38 -9.21 -4.10
N ALA A 57 22.68 -9.61 -2.86
CA ALA A 57 22.05 -9.03 -1.67
C ALA A 57 22.34 -7.52 -1.55
N VAL A 58 23.58 -7.09 -1.81
CA VAL A 58 23.94 -5.67 -1.82
C VAL A 58 23.28 -4.93 -2.98
N ALA A 59 23.20 -5.54 -4.16
CA ALA A 59 22.50 -4.96 -5.30
C ALA A 59 21.01 -4.72 -5.01
N GLU A 60 20.34 -5.66 -4.33
CA GLU A 60 18.94 -5.52 -3.96
C GLU A 60 18.72 -4.46 -2.87
N LEU A 61 19.64 -4.35 -1.90
CA LEU A 61 19.62 -3.27 -0.91
C LEU A 61 19.78 -1.90 -1.58
N ALA A 62 20.72 -1.78 -2.52
CA ALA A 62 20.94 -0.55 -3.27
C ALA A 62 19.77 -0.23 -4.23
N ALA A 63 19.12 -1.25 -4.79
CA ALA A 63 17.97 -1.11 -5.67
C ALA A 63 16.64 -0.91 -4.93
N VAL A 64 16.61 -0.91 -3.58
CA VAL A 64 15.36 -0.85 -2.82
C VAL A 64 14.56 0.41 -3.13
N LEU A 65 15.22 1.56 -3.28
CA LEU A 65 14.54 2.82 -3.61
C LEU A 65 14.03 2.80 -5.05
N VAL A 66 14.79 2.20 -5.98
CA VAL A 66 14.41 2.06 -7.39
C VAL A 66 13.19 1.14 -7.54
N THR A 67 13.19 -0.02 -6.90
CA THR A 67 12.11 -1.02 -6.96
C THR A 67 10.82 -0.56 -6.30
N THR A 68 10.94 0.38 -5.35
CA THR A 68 9.82 0.86 -4.54
C THR A 68 9.22 2.18 -5.06
N SER A 69 10.01 3.01 -5.75
CA SER A 69 9.56 4.22 -6.46
C SER A 69 8.36 4.04 -7.43
N PRO A 70 8.13 2.88 -8.08
CA PRO A 70 7.05 2.70 -9.03
C PRO A 70 5.65 2.49 -8.46
N LEU A 71 5.55 2.29 -7.14
CA LEU A 71 4.27 2.05 -6.47
C LEU A 71 3.36 3.27 -6.68
N GLY A 72 2.35 3.12 -7.55
CA GLY A 72 1.38 4.17 -7.87
C GLY A 72 1.17 4.37 -9.36
N LEU A 73 2.20 4.22 -10.22
CA LEU A 73 2.09 4.52 -11.65
C LEU A 73 0.97 3.73 -12.33
N SER A 74 0.90 2.42 -12.08
CA SER A 74 -0.13 1.53 -12.65
C SER A 74 -1.55 1.99 -12.26
N SER A 75 -1.76 2.45 -11.03
CA SER A 75 -3.05 3.01 -10.61
C SER A 75 -3.39 4.33 -11.31
N PHE A 76 -2.41 5.20 -11.56
CA PHE A 76 -2.62 6.47 -12.28
C PHE A 76 -2.81 6.27 -13.78
N MET A 77 -2.01 5.41 -14.42
CA MET A 77 -2.14 5.09 -15.85
C MET A 77 -3.50 4.47 -16.16
N SER A 78 -4.02 3.61 -15.27
CA SER A 78 -5.38 3.06 -15.42
C SER A 78 -6.46 4.13 -15.29
N ARG A 79 -6.28 5.12 -14.41
CA ARG A 79 -7.27 6.18 -14.14
C ARG A 79 -7.34 7.25 -15.22
N TYR A 80 -6.23 7.58 -15.85
CA TYR A 80 -6.13 8.63 -16.88
C TYR A 80 -5.91 8.06 -18.28
N ARG A 81 -6.30 6.80 -18.52
CA ARG A 81 -6.16 6.12 -19.82
C ARG A 81 -6.84 6.88 -20.96
N GLU A 82 -7.94 7.58 -20.65
CA GLU A 82 -8.74 8.37 -21.59
C GLU A 82 -8.17 9.78 -21.85
N GLU A 83 -7.15 10.21 -21.09
CA GLU A 83 -6.47 11.50 -21.23
C GLU A 83 -4.97 11.31 -21.58
N PRO A 84 -4.62 11.05 -22.85
CA PRO A 84 -3.27 10.65 -23.25
C PRO A 84 -2.21 11.71 -22.91
N ALA A 85 -2.54 13.01 -22.99
CA ALA A 85 -1.61 14.09 -22.65
C ALA A 85 -1.29 14.14 -21.15
N THR A 86 -2.28 13.86 -20.29
CA THR A 86 -2.12 13.77 -18.84
C THR A 86 -1.32 12.52 -18.48
N ALA A 87 -1.68 11.36 -19.04
CA ALA A 87 -0.95 10.11 -18.84
C ALA A 87 0.53 10.21 -19.24
N GLN A 88 0.84 10.86 -20.37
CA GLN A 88 2.22 11.06 -20.86
C GLN A 88 3.05 11.97 -19.93
N ARG A 89 2.44 13.02 -19.37
CA ARG A 89 3.08 13.93 -18.39
C ARG A 89 3.49 13.18 -17.12
N TYR A 90 2.57 12.40 -16.55
CA TYR A 90 2.83 11.58 -15.37
C TYR A 90 3.88 10.50 -15.65
N TYR A 91 3.80 9.84 -16.79
CA TYR A 91 4.79 8.85 -17.21
C TYR A 91 6.19 9.44 -17.32
N SER A 92 6.33 10.62 -17.95
CA SER A 92 7.62 11.31 -18.09
C SER A 92 8.17 11.79 -16.75
N GLY A 93 7.31 12.35 -15.89
CA GLY A 93 7.70 12.75 -14.53
C GLY A 93 8.14 11.56 -13.69
N TRP A 94 7.46 10.42 -13.81
CA TRP A 94 7.83 9.19 -13.12
C TRP A 94 9.15 8.61 -13.61
N LEU A 95 9.36 8.51 -14.94
CA LEU A 95 10.64 8.06 -15.50
C LEU A 95 11.80 8.97 -15.05
N ALA A 96 11.57 10.28 -14.93
CA ALA A 96 12.57 11.19 -14.40
C ALA A 96 12.90 10.90 -12.93
N VAL A 97 11.90 10.60 -12.09
CA VAL A 97 12.13 10.20 -10.68
C VAL A 97 12.91 8.89 -10.61
N VAL A 98 12.51 7.86 -11.38
CA VAL A 98 13.23 6.58 -11.45
C VAL A 98 14.66 6.79 -11.93
N GLY A 99 14.88 7.62 -12.94
CA GLY A 99 16.20 7.97 -13.45
C GLY A 99 17.08 8.67 -12.41
N VAL A 100 16.53 9.64 -11.67
CA VAL A 100 17.25 10.33 -10.58
C VAL A 100 17.59 9.36 -9.46
N VAL A 101 16.63 8.54 -9.01
CA VAL A 101 16.87 7.54 -7.96
C VAL A 101 17.90 6.49 -8.41
N LEU A 102 17.86 6.07 -9.67
CA LEU A 102 18.86 5.18 -10.25
C LEU A 102 20.24 5.82 -10.24
N VAL A 103 20.39 7.06 -10.73
CA VAL A 103 21.69 7.76 -10.73
C VAL A 103 22.22 7.91 -9.31
N LEU A 104 21.38 8.31 -8.35
CA LEU A 104 21.77 8.39 -6.94
C LEU A 104 22.20 7.03 -6.39
N SER A 105 21.48 5.96 -6.72
CA SER A 105 21.80 4.60 -6.28
C SER A 105 23.10 4.09 -6.91
N LEU A 106 23.35 4.39 -8.20
CA LEU A 106 24.59 4.06 -8.89
C LEU A 106 25.79 4.81 -8.28
N VAL A 107 25.66 6.12 -8.05
CA VAL A 107 26.70 6.94 -7.43
C VAL A 107 26.99 6.47 -6.01
N ALA A 108 25.94 6.23 -5.21
CA ALA A 108 26.09 5.72 -3.85
C ALA A 108 26.76 4.34 -3.84
N THR A 109 26.37 3.44 -4.74
CA THR A 109 26.98 2.10 -4.86
C THR A 109 28.43 2.18 -5.33
N ALA A 110 28.76 3.06 -6.28
CA ALA A 110 30.13 3.26 -6.75
C ALA A 110 31.03 3.87 -5.67
N ALA A 111 30.50 4.78 -4.85
CA ALA A 111 31.24 5.43 -3.77
C ALA A 111 31.42 4.52 -2.55
N VAL A 112 30.36 3.82 -2.13
CA VAL A 112 30.34 3.01 -0.91
C VAL A 112 30.79 1.57 -1.17
N GLY A 113 30.50 1.00 -2.34
CA GLY A 113 30.79 -0.39 -2.70
C GLY A 113 32.21 -0.86 -2.36
N PRO A 114 33.27 -0.12 -2.73
CA PRO A 114 34.65 -0.47 -2.38
C PRO A 114 34.91 -0.57 -0.87
N ALA A 115 34.28 0.28 -0.06
CA ALA A 115 34.41 0.26 1.40
C ALA A 115 33.79 -1.00 2.04
N VAL A 116 32.88 -1.65 1.32
CA VAL A 116 32.16 -2.86 1.73
C VAL A 116 32.68 -4.10 0.97
N GLY A 117 33.91 -4.02 0.42
CA GLY A 117 34.58 -5.13 -0.27
C GLY A 117 34.12 -5.40 -1.70
N ILE A 118 33.19 -4.61 -2.25
CA ILE A 118 32.73 -4.75 -3.64
C ILE A 118 33.62 -3.90 -4.55
N THR A 119 34.60 -4.53 -5.18
CA THR A 119 35.62 -3.87 -6.00
C THR A 119 35.76 -4.49 -7.39
N GLY A 120 36.48 -3.79 -8.29
CA GLY A 120 36.81 -4.28 -9.63
C GLY A 120 35.59 -4.70 -10.46
N TRP A 121 35.67 -5.88 -11.08
CA TRP A 121 34.58 -6.43 -11.89
C TRP A 121 33.32 -6.79 -11.09
N LEU A 122 33.44 -7.04 -9.79
CA LEU A 122 32.27 -7.33 -8.95
C LEU A 122 31.40 -6.07 -8.78
N LEU A 123 32.04 -4.91 -8.62
CA LEU A 123 31.35 -3.63 -8.60
C LEU A 123 30.60 -3.37 -9.90
N VAL A 124 31.24 -3.64 -11.05
CA VAL A 124 30.58 -3.57 -12.37
C VAL A 124 29.35 -4.48 -12.40
N GLY A 125 29.46 -5.71 -11.88
CA GLY A 125 28.34 -6.64 -11.76
C GLY A 125 27.18 -6.08 -10.94
N VAL A 126 27.45 -5.47 -9.77
CA VAL A 126 26.40 -4.85 -8.94
C VAL A 126 25.75 -3.66 -9.65
N LEU A 127 26.53 -2.82 -10.34
CA LEU A 127 25.99 -1.70 -11.12
C LEU A 127 25.13 -2.18 -12.29
N CYS A 128 25.53 -3.25 -12.99
CA CYS A 128 24.72 -3.92 -14.01
C CYS A 128 23.42 -4.45 -13.43
N ASN A 129 23.43 -4.97 -12.19
CA ASN A 129 22.23 -5.41 -11.50
C ASN A 129 21.27 -4.26 -11.20
N LEU A 130 21.77 -3.12 -10.72
CA LEU A 130 20.95 -1.93 -10.50
C LEU A 130 20.25 -1.49 -11.80
N LEU A 131 20.99 -1.47 -12.92
CA LEU A 131 20.43 -1.16 -14.23
C LEU A 131 19.38 -2.20 -14.66
N GLY A 132 19.71 -3.48 -14.51
CA GLY A 132 18.82 -4.59 -14.88
C GLY A 132 17.51 -4.60 -14.09
N VAL A 133 17.58 -4.43 -12.77
CA VAL A 133 16.42 -4.32 -11.88
C VAL A 133 15.57 -3.10 -12.24
N THR A 134 16.21 -1.96 -12.52
CA THR A 134 15.48 -0.75 -12.95
C THR A 134 14.74 -0.98 -14.26
N ALA A 135 15.41 -1.60 -15.24
CA ALA A 135 14.82 -1.94 -16.54
C ALA A 135 13.61 -2.86 -16.37
N LEU A 136 13.75 -3.91 -15.56
CA LEU A 136 12.70 -4.88 -15.25
C LEU A 136 11.49 -4.22 -14.58
N GLU A 137 11.68 -3.51 -13.46
CA GLU A 137 10.58 -2.90 -12.73
C GLU A 137 9.92 -1.77 -13.52
N THR A 138 10.71 -1.00 -14.28
CA THR A 138 10.17 0.03 -15.16
C THR A 138 9.23 -0.61 -16.17
N TYR A 139 9.70 -1.61 -16.90
CA TYR A 139 8.92 -2.33 -17.90
C TYR A 139 7.65 -2.95 -17.32
N ARG A 140 7.78 -3.60 -16.16
CA ARG A 140 6.68 -4.23 -15.44
C ARG A 140 5.56 -3.24 -15.14
N GLU A 141 5.90 -2.06 -14.67
CA GLU A 141 4.91 -1.06 -14.25
C GLU A 141 4.25 -0.38 -15.45
N VAL A 142 4.98 -0.15 -16.54
CA VAL A 142 4.38 0.32 -17.80
C VAL A 142 3.43 -0.74 -18.36
N ALA A 143 3.88 -1.99 -18.47
CA ALA A 143 3.08 -3.06 -19.04
C ALA A 143 1.85 -3.38 -18.18
N ARG A 144 1.97 -3.32 -16.85
CA ARG A 144 0.83 -3.42 -15.93
C ARG A 144 -0.15 -2.26 -16.10
N GLY A 145 0.34 -1.02 -16.20
CA GLY A 145 -0.50 0.16 -16.43
C GLY A 145 -1.25 0.14 -17.77
N LEU A 146 -0.76 -0.62 -18.75
CA LEU A 146 -1.39 -0.82 -20.06
C LEU A 146 -2.25 -2.10 -20.16
N ASP A 147 -2.44 -2.83 -19.06
CA ASP A 147 -3.09 -4.15 -18.99
C ASP A 147 -2.46 -5.24 -19.90
N ARG A 148 -1.17 -5.10 -20.24
CA ARG A 148 -0.43 -6.06 -21.08
C ARG A 148 0.31 -7.10 -20.23
N TYR A 149 -0.45 -7.81 -19.41
CA TYR A 149 0.09 -8.78 -18.44
C TYR A 149 0.88 -9.94 -19.09
N VAL A 150 0.53 -10.33 -20.31
CA VAL A 150 1.27 -11.37 -21.08
C VAL A 150 2.72 -10.93 -21.34
N LEU A 151 2.93 -9.65 -21.67
CA LEU A 151 4.27 -9.13 -21.93
C LEU A 151 5.14 -9.12 -20.67
N VAL A 152 4.55 -8.88 -19.50
CA VAL A 152 5.24 -8.99 -18.21
C VAL A 152 5.74 -10.42 -18.00
N THR A 153 4.87 -11.41 -18.21
CA THR A 153 5.22 -12.83 -18.12
C THR A 153 6.33 -13.21 -19.10
N VAL A 154 6.21 -12.82 -20.37
CA VAL A 154 7.22 -13.09 -21.40
C VAL A 154 8.56 -12.48 -21.01
N PHE A 155 8.58 -11.23 -20.51
CA PHE A 155 9.79 -10.58 -20.04
C PHE A 155 10.47 -11.40 -18.94
N TYR A 156 9.73 -11.73 -17.87
CA TYR A 156 10.30 -12.46 -16.73
C TYR A 156 10.87 -13.82 -17.14
N VAL A 157 10.12 -14.59 -17.94
CA VAL A 157 10.56 -15.90 -18.40
C VAL A 157 11.79 -15.76 -19.30
N THR A 158 11.80 -14.80 -20.22
CA THR A 158 12.93 -14.56 -21.13
C THR A 158 14.18 -14.13 -20.37
N ALA A 159 14.06 -13.18 -19.44
CA ALA A 159 15.18 -12.72 -18.64
C ALA A 159 15.78 -13.85 -17.78
N ASN A 160 14.92 -14.64 -17.13
CA ASN A 160 15.38 -15.78 -16.32
C ASN A 160 15.91 -16.96 -17.16
N LEU A 161 15.48 -17.07 -18.41
CA LEU A 161 16.03 -18.05 -19.34
C LEU A 161 17.42 -17.61 -19.85
N LEU A 162 17.55 -16.34 -20.24
CA LEU A 162 18.81 -15.75 -20.71
C LEU A 162 19.90 -15.78 -19.64
N GLN A 163 19.57 -15.48 -18.37
CA GLN A 163 20.56 -15.57 -17.30
C GLN A 163 21.07 -17.01 -17.12
N LEU A 164 20.17 -18.01 -17.20
CA LEU A 164 20.51 -19.41 -17.00
C LEU A 164 21.36 -19.95 -18.15
N ILE A 165 20.94 -19.67 -19.40
CA ILE A 165 21.72 -20.02 -20.59
C ILE A 165 23.08 -19.32 -20.56
N GLY A 166 23.11 -18.04 -20.17
CA GLY A 166 24.32 -17.24 -20.09
C GLY A 166 25.39 -17.84 -19.17
N ILE A 167 25.01 -18.26 -17.95
CA ILE A 167 25.98 -18.88 -17.03
C ILE A 167 26.42 -20.27 -17.47
N ILE A 168 25.51 -21.06 -18.10
CA ILE A 168 25.85 -22.38 -18.62
C ILE A 168 26.86 -22.24 -19.76
N LEU A 169 26.62 -21.32 -20.70
CA LEU A 169 27.52 -21.06 -21.81
C LEU A 169 28.87 -20.51 -21.33
N ALA A 170 28.88 -19.55 -20.40
CA ALA A 170 30.11 -19.03 -19.81
C ALA A 170 30.94 -20.14 -19.15
N ALA A 171 30.30 -21.01 -18.37
CA ALA A 171 30.98 -22.13 -17.73
C ALA A 171 31.43 -23.22 -18.71
N ALA A 172 30.68 -23.46 -19.79
CA ALA A 172 31.07 -24.38 -20.86
C ALA A 172 32.32 -23.88 -21.62
N LEU A 173 32.47 -22.56 -21.75
CA LEU A 173 33.66 -21.91 -22.30
C LEU A 173 34.83 -21.82 -21.29
N GLY A 174 34.66 -22.35 -20.07
CA GLY A 174 35.69 -22.37 -19.03
C GLY A 174 35.72 -21.14 -18.12
N PHE A 175 34.85 -20.15 -18.33
CA PHE A 175 34.77 -18.97 -17.49
C PHE A 175 33.87 -19.20 -16.27
N ARG A 176 34.49 -19.48 -15.11
CA ARG A 176 33.82 -19.71 -13.83
C ARG A 176 34.29 -18.69 -12.79
N SER A 177 33.67 -17.53 -12.77
CA SER A 177 33.97 -16.48 -11.78
C SER A 177 32.70 -15.81 -11.29
N ALA A 178 32.67 -15.46 -10.00
CA ALA A 178 31.54 -14.77 -9.38
C ALA A 178 31.21 -13.44 -10.07
N PRO A 179 32.17 -12.54 -10.38
CA PRO A 179 31.87 -11.27 -11.03
C PRO A 179 31.16 -11.46 -12.38
N LEU A 180 31.59 -12.43 -13.19
CA LEU A 180 30.98 -12.71 -14.48
C LEU A 180 29.51 -13.14 -14.33
N PHE A 181 29.21 -14.02 -13.37
CA PHE A 181 27.85 -14.51 -13.17
C PHE A 181 26.92 -13.40 -12.67
N VAL A 182 27.42 -12.50 -11.81
CA VAL A 182 26.67 -11.32 -11.36
C VAL A 182 26.42 -10.36 -12.53
N ILE A 183 27.41 -10.12 -13.40
CA ILE A 183 27.25 -9.30 -14.61
C ILE A 183 26.18 -9.90 -15.54
N ILE A 184 26.26 -11.21 -15.82
CA ILE A 184 25.29 -11.92 -16.66
C ILE A 184 23.89 -11.77 -16.09
N TYR A 185 23.71 -11.94 -14.78
CA TYR A 185 22.41 -11.81 -14.13
C TYR A 185 21.81 -10.41 -14.34
N GLY A 186 22.57 -9.35 -14.08
CA GLY A 186 22.10 -7.98 -14.25
C GLY A 186 21.81 -7.62 -15.72
N LEU A 187 22.73 -7.98 -16.62
CA LEU A 187 22.63 -7.63 -18.04
C LEU A 187 21.53 -8.39 -18.77
N SER A 188 21.16 -9.59 -18.33
CA SER A 188 20.08 -10.39 -18.92
C SER A 188 18.74 -9.64 -18.96
N SER A 189 18.44 -8.86 -17.93
CA SER A 189 17.24 -8.01 -17.87
C SER A 189 17.31 -6.85 -18.87
N VAL A 190 18.49 -6.24 -19.05
CA VAL A 190 18.70 -5.17 -20.03
C VAL A 190 18.58 -5.69 -21.46
N VAL A 191 19.20 -6.83 -21.76
CA VAL A 191 19.10 -7.49 -23.08
C VAL A 191 17.65 -7.86 -23.38
N THR A 192 16.92 -8.40 -22.39
CA THR A 192 15.50 -8.72 -22.53
C THR A 192 14.66 -7.48 -22.83
N LEU A 193 14.93 -6.37 -22.12
CA LEU A 193 14.27 -5.10 -22.39
C LEU A 193 14.52 -4.62 -23.82
N LEU A 194 15.78 -4.62 -24.26
CA LEU A 194 16.13 -4.22 -25.62
C LEU A 194 15.43 -5.10 -26.65
N ALA A 195 15.51 -6.43 -26.51
CA ALA A 195 14.85 -7.39 -27.41
C ALA A 195 13.34 -7.15 -27.50
N ILE A 196 12.66 -6.96 -26.37
CA ILE A 196 11.22 -6.75 -26.34
C ILE A 196 10.84 -5.37 -26.90
N THR A 197 11.63 -4.33 -26.65
CA THR A 197 11.36 -3.00 -27.23
C THR A 197 11.51 -2.96 -28.74
N LEU A 198 12.36 -3.81 -29.33
CA LEU A 198 12.49 -3.94 -30.78
C LEU A 198 11.26 -4.61 -31.41
N VAL A 199 10.69 -5.62 -30.74
CA VAL A 199 9.53 -6.38 -31.25
C VAL A 199 8.21 -5.70 -30.92
N SER A 200 8.10 -5.07 -29.76
CA SER A 200 6.90 -4.39 -29.27
C SER A 200 7.28 -3.05 -28.64
N PRO A 201 7.57 -2.02 -29.47
CA PRO A 201 7.94 -0.71 -28.94
C PRO A 201 6.78 -0.16 -28.10
N LEU A 202 7.09 0.17 -26.86
CA LEU A 202 6.18 0.91 -26.00
C LEU A 202 5.98 2.29 -26.64
N ARG A 203 4.77 2.55 -27.15
CA ARG A 203 4.38 3.86 -27.73
C ARG A 203 4.22 4.94 -26.63
N ALA A 204 5.13 4.98 -25.67
CA ALA A 204 5.15 5.97 -24.61
C ALA A 204 6.25 6.98 -24.95
N SER A 205 5.87 8.17 -25.40
CA SER A 205 6.80 9.24 -25.75
C SER A 205 7.26 9.98 -24.49
N PHE A 206 8.55 9.93 -24.20
CA PHE A 206 9.17 10.68 -23.11
C PHE A 206 9.35 12.15 -23.49
N SER A 207 8.93 13.08 -22.64
CA SER A 207 9.17 14.51 -22.85
C SER A 207 9.54 15.22 -21.54
N LEU A 208 10.77 15.73 -21.48
CA LEU A 208 11.31 16.50 -20.34
C LEU A 208 10.57 17.81 -20.07
N ARG A 209 9.89 18.39 -21.08
CA ARG A 209 9.16 19.66 -20.96
C ARG A 209 7.83 19.55 -20.20
N SER A 210 7.43 18.34 -19.82
CA SER A 210 6.08 18.02 -19.35
C SER A 210 5.97 17.81 -17.83
N ILE A 211 7.08 17.98 -17.10
CA ILE A 211 7.20 17.69 -15.66
C ILE A 211 6.60 18.83 -14.80
N GLN A 212 5.57 18.54 -14.00
CA GLN A 212 4.97 19.49 -13.04
C GLN A 212 5.14 19.03 -11.59
N ARG A 213 5.77 19.88 -10.75
CA ARG A 213 6.24 19.57 -9.38
C ARG A 213 5.12 19.32 -8.35
N HIS A 214 3.93 19.89 -8.55
CA HIS A 214 2.84 19.85 -7.57
C HIS A 214 2.15 18.48 -7.50
N GLN A 215 1.98 17.82 -8.64
CA GLN A 215 1.25 16.55 -8.77
C GLN A 215 2.07 15.35 -8.26
N THR A 216 3.39 15.38 -8.38
CA THR A 216 4.29 14.32 -7.87
C THR A 216 4.28 14.20 -6.34
N TRP A 217 4.04 15.30 -5.62
CA TRP A 217 4.08 15.33 -4.15
C TRP A 217 2.83 14.70 -3.50
N GLU A 218 1.66 14.83 -4.13
CA GLU A 218 0.41 14.25 -3.60
C GLU A 218 0.42 12.72 -3.69
N VAL A 219 0.98 12.17 -4.78
CA VAL A 219 1.16 10.72 -4.95
C VAL A 219 2.10 10.15 -3.89
N LEU A 220 3.22 10.82 -3.63
CA LEU A 220 4.23 10.33 -2.70
C LEU A 220 3.70 10.21 -1.26
N LYS A 221 2.84 11.13 -0.82
CA LYS A 221 2.22 11.09 0.51
C LYS A 221 1.28 9.90 0.71
N ILE A 222 0.60 9.45 -0.36
CA ILE A 222 -0.32 8.31 -0.30
C ILE A 222 0.44 6.98 -0.23
N VAL A 223 1.59 6.90 -0.88
CA VAL A 223 2.36 5.66 -1.02
C VAL A 223 3.44 5.50 0.07
N GLN A 224 3.82 6.59 0.76
CA GLN A 224 4.87 6.62 1.79
C GLN A 224 4.91 5.42 2.77
N PRO A 225 3.80 4.97 3.40
CA PRO A 225 3.86 3.84 4.34
C PRO A 225 4.21 2.52 3.66
N VAL A 226 3.79 2.34 2.41
CA VAL A 226 4.14 1.16 1.60
C VAL A 226 5.60 1.25 1.16
N LEU A 227 6.09 2.45 0.82
CA LEU A 227 7.51 2.63 0.47
C LEU A 227 8.41 2.23 1.65
N LEU A 228 8.08 2.72 2.84
CA LEU A 228 8.84 2.44 4.05
C LEU A 228 8.81 0.96 4.41
N GLN A 229 7.68 0.29 4.16
CA GLN A 229 7.53 -1.14 4.38
C GLN A 229 8.47 -1.95 3.48
N SER A 230 8.56 -1.62 2.19
CA SER A 230 9.47 -2.31 1.27
C SER A 230 10.93 -2.13 1.68
N VAL A 231 11.31 -0.94 2.16
CA VAL A 231 12.65 -0.70 2.70
C VAL A 231 12.92 -1.60 3.90
N PHE A 232 12.03 -1.61 4.89
CA PHE A 232 12.19 -2.48 6.05
C PHE A 232 12.25 -3.95 5.68
N TYR A 233 11.41 -4.38 4.74
CA TYR A 233 11.39 -5.75 4.26
C TYR A 233 12.71 -6.15 3.59
N THR A 234 13.21 -5.35 2.63
CA THR A 234 14.44 -5.67 1.91
C THR A 234 15.65 -5.67 2.83
N VAL A 235 15.76 -4.68 3.73
CA VAL A 235 16.82 -4.66 4.74
C VAL A 235 16.74 -5.90 5.63
N TRP A 236 15.55 -6.24 6.12
CA TRP A 236 15.36 -7.42 6.94
C TRP A 236 15.74 -8.73 6.22
N PHE A 237 15.29 -8.91 4.98
CA PHE A 237 15.50 -10.15 4.23
C PHE A 237 16.92 -10.37 3.72
N ARG A 238 17.70 -9.30 3.53
CA ARG A 238 19.04 -9.35 2.91
C ARG A 238 20.20 -9.06 3.86
N SER A 239 19.93 -8.42 5.00
CA SER A 239 20.98 -8.05 5.97
C SER A 239 21.76 -9.23 6.53
N ASP A 240 21.12 -10.37 6.76
CA ASP A 240 21.79 -11.55 7.30
C ASP A 240 22.90 -12.07 6.38
N LEU A 241 22.66 -12.12 5.07
CA LEU A 241 23.65 -12.54 4.09
C LEU A 241 24.85 -11.56 4.02
N VAL A 242 24.57 -10.26 4.13
CA VAL A 242 25.60 -9.21 4.20
C VAL A 242 26.44 -9.33 5.48
N VAL A 243 25.81 -9.54 6.64
CA VAL A 243 26.54 -9.64 7.91
C VAL A 243 27.33 -10.94 8.00
N VAL A 244 26.82 -12.05 7.46
CA VAL A 244 27.58 -13.32 7.38
C VAL A 244 28.86 -13.14 6.55
N GLU A 245 28.82 -12.40 5.43
CA GLU A 245 30.02 -12.12 4.65
C GLU A 245 31.09 -11.37 5.46
N HIS A 246 30.68 -10.35 6.22
CA HIS A 246 31.61 -9.49 6.96
C HIS A 246 32.15 -10.12 8.23
N LEU A 247 31.34 -10.93 8.92
CA LEU A 247 31.72 -11.52 10.21
C LEU A 247 32.30 -12.93 10.10
N GLN A 248 32.15 -13.58 8.93
CA GLN A 248 32.62 -14.94 8.72
C GLN A 248 33.55 -15.01 7.51
N SER A 249 33.08 -15.52 6.38
CA SER A 249 33.88 -15.71 5.17
C SER A 249 33.00 -15.93 3.95
N PRO A 250 33.52 -15.73 2.72
CA PRO A 250 32.80 -16.04 1.48
C PRO A 250 32.33 -17.50 1.41
N LEU A 251 33.11 -18.44 1.94
CA LEU A 251 32.72 -19.84 2.03
C LEU A 251 31.44 -20.00 2.86
N ALA A 252 31.41 -19.40 4.06
CA ALA A 252 30.25 -19.44 4.96
C ALA A 252 29.02 -18.77 4.32
N THR A 253 29.23 -17.64 3.63
CA THR A 253 28.18 -16.95 2.88
C THR A 253 27.59 -17.80 1.76
N GLY A 254 28.39 -18.59 1.06
CA GLY A 254 27.89 -19.52 0.05
C GLY A 254 27.04 -20.65 0.63
N GLN A 255 27.46 -21.20 1.78
CA GLN A 255 26.65 -22.18 2.52
C GLN A 255 25.31 -21.58 2.93
N TYR A 256 25.34 -20.39 3.52
CA TYR A 256 24.14 -19.68 3.97
C TYR A 256 23.24 -19.25 2.79
N GLY A 257 23.84 -18.81 1.69
CA GLY A 257 23.16 -18.45 0.45
C GLY A 257 22.45 -19.63 -0.19
N ALA A 258 23.03 -20.83 -0.14
CA ALA A 258 22.39 -22.06 -0.60
C ALA A 258 21.15 -22.40 0.27
N ALA A 259 21.29 -22.29 1.60
CA ALA A 259 20.17 -22.46 2.52
C ALA A 259 19.04 -21.44 2.24
N LYS A 260 19.39 -20.16 2.10
CA LYS A 260 18.45 -19.08 1.74
C LYS A 260 17.73 -19.36 0.42
N THR A 261 18.45 -19.80 -0.61
CA THR A 261 17.90 -20.13 -1.93
C THR A 261 16.79 -21.17 -1.82
N LEU A 262 17.00 -22.23 -1.03
CA LEU A 262 15.99 -23.28 -0.79
C LEU A 262 14.79 -22.74 -0.01
N THR A 263 15.01 -21.97 1.05
CA THR A 263 13.90 -21.42 1.83
C THR A 263 13.08 -20.39 1.06
N ASN A 264 13.69 -19.62 0.16
CA ASN A 264 12.97 -18.67 -0.69
C ASN A 264 11.97 -19.37 -1.62
N ALA A 265 12.18 -20.64 -1.98
CA ALA A 265 11.19 -21.40 -2.75
C ALA A 265 9.85 -21.55 -2.01
N LEU A 266 9.84 -21.49 -0.66
CA LEU A 266 8.61 -21.49 0.14
C LEU A 266 7.73 -20.27 -0.12
N MET A 267 8.28 -19.18 -0.67
CA MET A 267 7.54 -17.94 -0.98
C MET A 267 6.58 -18.07 -2.16
N LEU A 268 6.64 -19.16 -2.93
CA LEU A 268 5.71 -19.40 -4.02
C LEU A 268 4.26 -19.50 -3.51
N ALA A 269 4.05 -20.25 -2.43
CA ALA A 269 2.73 -20.46 -1.84
C ALA A 269 2.07 -19.17 -1.32
N PRO A 270 2.71 -18.35 -0.46
CA PRO A 270 2.11 -17.10 -0.03
C PRO A 270 1.91 -16.12 -1.17
N THR A 271 2.83 -16.06 -2.14
CA THR A 271 2.64 -15.19 -3.31
C THR A 271 1.37 -15.56 -4.10
N ALA A 272 1.12 -16.85 -4.31
CA ALA A 272 -0.09 -17.36 -4.96
C ALA A 272 -1.37 -16.98 -4.20
N ILE A 273 -1.36 -17.22 -2.89
CA ILE A 273 -2.50 -16.97 -2.01
C ILE A 273 -2.78 -15.47 -1.94
N SER A 274 -1.76 -14.64 -1.73
CA SER A 274 -1.87 -13.19 -1.63
C SER A 274 -2.41 -12.57 -2.91
N PHE A 275 -1.96 -13.04 -4.07
CA PHE A 275 -2.45 -12.58 -5.37
C PHE A 275 -3.97 -12.72 -5.51
N VAL A 276 -4.54 -13.78 -4.92
CA VAL A 276 -5.98 -14.07 -4.96
C VAL A 276 -6.73 -13.45 -3.78
N PHE A 277 -6.10 -13.42 -2.60
CA PHE A 277 -6.74 -13.02 -1.35
C PHE A 277 -6.80 -11.51 -1.18
N LEU A 278 -5.70 -10.79 -1.42
CA LEU A 278 -5.60 -9.33 -1.29
C LEU A 278 -6.76 -8.58 -2.01
N PRO A 279 -7.05 -8.80 -3.31
CA PRO A 279 -8.13 -8.08 -4.00
C PRO A 279 -9.53 -8.50 -3.53
N ARG A 280 -9.66 -9.60 -2.78
CA ARG A 280 -10.95 -10.06 -2.22
C ARG A 280 -11.24 -9.46 -0.85
N VAL A 281 -10.22 -9.11 -0.06
CA VAL A 281 -10.40 -8.53 1.28
C VAL A 281 -11.40 -7.36 1.29
N PRO A 282 -11.32 -6.34 0.40
CA PRO A 282 -12.25 -5.21 0.39
C PRO A 282 -13.70 -5.60 0.07
N ARG A 283 -13.93 -6.79 -0.50
CA ARG A 283 -15.25 -7.28 -0.95
C ARG A 283 -15.92 -8.20 0.06
N VAL A 284 -15.18 -8.68 1.07
CA VAL A 284 -15.71 -9.58 2.10
C VAL A 284 -16.42 -8.74 3.16
N PRO A 285 -17.69 -9.02 3.48
CA PRO A 285 -18.37 -8.34 4.59
C PRO A 285 -17.57 -8.46 5.88
N LEU A 286 -17.39 -7.36 6.60
CA LEU A 286 -16.53 -7.29 7.79
C LEU A 286 -16.88 -8.34 8.86
N GLN A 287 -18.17 -8.68 9.00
CA GLN A 287 -18.67 -9.73 9.90
C GLN A 287 -18.15 -11.13 9.55
N ARG A 288 -17.90 -11.39 8.26
CA ARG A 288 -17.41 -12.68 7.73
C ARG A 288 -15.89 -12.70 7.57
N LEU A 289 -15.21 -11.56 7.69
CA LEU A 289 -13.78 -11.42 7.45
C LEU A 289 -12.95 -12.35 8.33
N SER A 290 -13.26 -12.45 9.63
CA SER A 290 -12.54 -13.35 10.56
C SER A 290 -12.64 -14.83 10.15
N GLY A 291 -13.81 -15.27 9.68
CA GLY A 291 -14.03 -16.62 9.16
C GLY A 291 -13.24 -16.87 7.88
N THR A 292 -13.20 -15.88 6.98
CA THR A 292 -12.39 -15.95 5.75
C THR A 292 -10.90 -16.02 6.07
N VAL A 293 -10.40 -15.17 6.97
CA VAL A 293 -9.00 -15.18 7.42
C VAL A 293 -8.62 -16.55 7.99
N ARG A 294 -9.47 -17.16 8.83
CA ARG A 294 -9.22 -18.52 9.36
C ARG A 294 -9.10 -19.57 8.25
N ARG A 295 -9.95 -19.51 7.22
CA ARG A 295 -9.88 -20.43 6.06
C ARG A 295 -8.60 -20.22 5.26
N VAL A 296 -8.19 -18.97 5.04
CA VAL A 296 -6.95 -18.65 4.32
C VAL A 296 -5.73 -19.05 5.13
N LEU A 297 -5.73 -18.89 6.46
CA LEU A 297 -4.67 -19.39 7.34
C LEU A 297 -4.59 -20.93 7.31
N ALA A 298 -5.71 -21.64 7.28
CA ALA A 298 -5.72 -23.10 7.13
C ALA A 298 -5.16 -23.54 5.76
N LEU A 299 -5.51 -22.82 4.69
CA LEU A 299 -4.94 -23.04 3.36
C LEU A 299 -3.43 -22.76 3.33
N MET A 300 -2.99 -21.68 3.98
CA MET A 300 -1.57 -21.35 4.13
C MET A 300 -0.83 -22.44 4.89
N ALA A 301 -1.41 -22.94 5.99
CA ALA A 301 -0.84 -24.04 6.76
C ALA A 301 -0.70 -25.29 5.90
N LEU A 302 -1.73 -25.67 5.15
CA LEU A 302 -1.68 -26.82 4.25
C LEU A 302 -0.61 -26.67 3.15
N ALA A 303 -0.40 -25.45 2.65
CA ALA A 303 0.56 -25.18 1.59
C ALA A 303 2.01 -25.04 2.10
N THR A 304 2.22 -24.56 3.33
CA THR A 304 3.55 -24.22 3.86
C THR A 304 4.08 -25.23 4.87
N VAL A 305 3.24 -25.83 5.71
CA VAL A 305 3.73 -26.75 6.77
C VAL A 305 4.40 -28.00 6.18
N PRO A 306 3.82 -28.72 5.19
CA PRO A 306 4.48 -29.89 4.61
C PRO A 306 5.88 -29.61 4.03
N PRO A 307 6.09 -28.58 3.17
CA PRO A 307 7.42 -28.31 2.65
C PRO A 307 8.39 -27.78 3.72
N VAL A 308 7.92 -27.07 4.75
CA VAL A 308 8.77 -26.69 5.89
C VAL A 308 9.24 -27.93 6.65
N LEU A 309 8.34 -28.86 6.98
CA LEU A 309 8.72 -30.11 7.65
C LEU A 309 9.69 -30.93 6.80
N LEU A 310 9.45 -30.99 5.48
CA LEU A 310 10.37 -31.64 4.55
C LEU A 310 11.76 -31.00 4.59
N LEU A 311 11.87 -29.68 4.54
CA LEU A 311 13.16 -28.99 4.63
C LEU A 311 13.83 -29.16 6.00
N VAL A 312 13.06 -29.24 7.09
CA VAL A 312 13.60 -29.45 8.44
C VAL A 312 14.19 -30.85 8.59
N PHE A 313 13.45 -31.89 8.20
CA PHE A 313 13.87 -33.28 8.41
C PHE A 313 14.81 -33.81 7.32
N ALA A 314 14.69 -33.30 6.09
CA ALA A 314 15.50 -33.75 4.96
C ALA A 314 16.53 -32.69 4.49
N ALA A 315 16.90 -31.73 5.35
CA ALA A 315 17.85 -30.66 5.02
C ALA A 315 19.14 -31.19 4.39
N GLY A 316 19.80 -32.14 5.05
CA GLY A 316 21.08 -32.72 4.60
C GLY A 316 20.97 -33.38 3.21
N PRO A 317 20.08 -34.36 3.02
CA PRO A 317 19.86 -34.98 1.71
C PRO A 317 19.49 -33.99 0.61
N ILE A 318 18.60 -33.02 0.88
CA ILE A 318 18.17 -32.02 -0.10
C ILE A 318 19.34 -31.14 -0.52
N VAL A 319 20.14 -30.65 0.42
CA VAL A 319 21.33 -29.85 0.14
C VAL A 319 22.35 -30.66 -0.67
N TYR A 320 22.60 -31.91 -0.30
CA TYR A 320 23.52 -32.78 -1.03
C TYR A 320 23.04 -33.01 -2.47
N VAL A 321 21.76 -33.33 -2.66
CA VAL A 321 21.19 -33.61 -3.98
C VAL A 321 21.16 -32.36 -4.86
N LEU A 322 20.90 -31.17 -4.32
CA LEU A 322 20.78 -29.95 -5.11
C LEU A 322 22.09 -29.21 -5.31
N PHE A 323 22.96 -29.15 -4.30
CA PHE A 323 24.19 -28.36 -4.34
C PHE A 323 25.48 -29.19 -4.32
N GLY A 324 25.42 -30.45 -3.86
CA GLY A 324 26.57 -31.36 -3.77
C GLY A 324 27.21 -31.40 -2.37
N GLY A 325 28.19 -32.29 -2.19
CA GLY A 325 28.85 -32.55 -0.90
C GLY A 325 29.57 -31.34 -0.28
N ASN A 326 30.02 -30.39 -1.11
CA ASN A 326 30.71 -29.19 -0.65
C ASN A 326 29.81 -28.22 0.12
N TYR A 327 28.48 -28.44 0.13
CA TYR A 327 27.50 -27.58 0.80
C TYR A 327 26.95 -28.15 2.13
N GLY A 328 27.63 -29.14 2.73
CA GLY A 328 27.12 -29.80 3.95
C GLY A 328 26.78 -28.86 5.11
N ALA A 329 27.53 -27.76 5.28
CA ALA A 329 27.29 -26.79 6.35
C ALA A 329 26.01 -25.94 6.15
N ALA A 330 25.40 -25.98 4.96
CA ALA A 330 24.12 -25.32 4.69
C ALA A 330 22.91 -26.04 5.33
N ALA A 331 23.04 -27.32 5.69
CA ALA A 331 21.92 -28.13 6.16
C ALA A 331 21.31 -27.64 7.49
N ALA A 332 22.15 -27.36 8.49
CA ALA A 332 21.69 -26.85 9.79
C ALA A 332 20.97 -25.48 9.69
N PRO A 333 21.55 -24.44 9.05
CA PRO A 333 20.85 -23.16 8.88
C PRO A 333 19.61 -23.28 7.99
N LEU A 334 19.58 -24.18 7.01
CA LEU A 334 18.40 -24.45 6.18
C LEU A 334 17.20 -24.87 7.02
N ALA A 335 17.36 -25.84 7.92
CA ALA A 335 16.27 -26.32 8.75
C ALA A 335 15.67 -25.19 9.61
N ILE A 336 16.52 -24.35 10.20
CA ILE A 336 16.09 -23.23 11.04
C ILE A 336 15.43 -22.13 10.21
N LEU A 337 16.05 -21.73 9.09
CA LEU A 337 15.48 -20.75 8.17
C LEU A 337 14.13 -21.20 7.62
N ALA A 338 13.94 -22.50 7.35
CA ALA A 338 12.67 -23.01 6.86
C ALA A 338 11.53 -22.74 7.85
N VAL A 339 11.80 -22.87 9.15
CA VAL A 339 10.83 -22.52 10.20
C VAL A 339 10.57 -21.00 10.22
N GLY A 340 11.61 -20.18 10.18
CA GLY A 340 11.48 -18.72 10.15
C GLY A 340 10.70 -18.19 8.94
N VAL A 341 11.04 -18.67 7.75
CA VAL A 341 10.32 -18.35 6.50
C VAL A 341 8.90 -18.91 6.55
N GLY A 342 8.69 -20.10 7.13
CA GLY A 342 7.37 -20.66 7.38
C GLY A 342 6.50 -19.75 8.24
N MET A 343 7.04 -19.20 9.33
CA MET A 343 6.35 -18.18 10.16
C MET A 343 6.05 -16.92 9.34
N PHE A 344 6.99 -16.48 8.51
CA PHE A 344 6.78 -15.34 7.62
C PHE A 344 5.66 -15.57 6.59
N CYS A 345 5.48 -16.78 6.05
CA CYS A 345 4.33 -17.11 5.19
C CYS A 345 2.98 -16.82 5.88
N PHE A 346 2.88 -17.05 7.19
CA PHE A 346 1.64 -16.71 7.92
C PHE A 346 1.46 -15.20 8.09
N CYS A 347 2.55 -14.44 8.22
CA CYS A 347 2.49 -12.97 8.27
C CYS A 347 1.82 -12.39 7.01
N THR A 348 2.08 -12.96 5.84
CA THR A 348 1.56 -12.40 4.57
C THR A 348 0.04 -12.40 4.52
N VAL A 349 -0.63 -13.37 5.15
CA VAL A 349 -2.10 -13.39 5.25
C VAL A 349 -2.61 -12.16 6.00
N PHE A 350 -1.93 -11.77 7.08
CA PHE A 350 -2.30 -10.56 7.84
C PHE A 350 -1.93 -9.29 7.07
N THR A 351 -0.79 -9.28 6.38
CA THR A 351 -0.41 -8.20 5.46
C THR A 351 -1.51 -7.96 4.43
N ASP A 352 -2.03 -9.02 3.80
CA ASP A 352 -3.10 -8.91 2.80
C ASP A 352 -4.39 -8.33 3.38
N VAL A 353 -4.75 -8.72 4.61
CA VAL A 353 -5.92 -8.17 5.31
C VAL A 353 -5.74 -6.67 5.52
N TRP A 354 -4.61 -6.25 6.08
CA TRP A 354 -4.40 -4.84 6.40
C TRP A 354 -4.23 -3.96 5.17
N LEU A 355 -3.57 -4.48 4.14
CA LEU A 355 -3.43 -3.79 2.87
C LEU A 355 -4.79 -3.68 2.15
N GLY A 356 -5.59 -4.75 2.16
CA GLY A 356 -6.95 -4.75 1.62
C GLY A 356 -7.90 -3.82 2.38
N LEU A 357 -7.73 -3.66 3.69
CA LEU A 357 -8.46 -2.69 4.51
C LEU A 357 -7.87 -1.26 4.44
N ARG A 358 -6.93 -0.99 3.52
CA ARG A 358 -6.28 0.32 3.34
C ARG A 358 -5.56 0.85 4.59
N ARG A 359 -5.05 -0.04 5.44
CA ARG A 359 -4.28 0.29 6.65
C ARG A 359 -2.84 -0.27 6.56
N PRO A 360 -2.03 0.17 5.58
CA PRO A 360 -0.69 -0.36 5.34
C PRO A 360 0.27 -0.15 6.51
N LEU A 361 0.04 0.87 7.35
CA LEU A 361 0.88 1.19 8.50
C LEU A 361 1.04 0.03 9.49
N VAL A 362 0.03 -0.83 9.63
CA VAL A 362 0.10 -2.00 10.52
C VAL A 362 1.18 -2.97 10.03
N ASP A 363 1.21 -3.24 8.72
CA ASP A 363 2.22 -4.09 8.12
C ASP A 363 3.61 -3.43 8.19
N THR A 364 3.71 -2.13 7.87
CA THR A 364 4.96 -1.36 7.95
C THR A 364 5.59 -1.45 9.35
N VAL A 365 4.80 -1.19 10.40
CA VAL A 365 5.29 -1.23 11.79
C VAL A 365 5.70 -2.64 12.18
N SER A 366 4.87 -3.65 11.89
CA SER A 366 5.21 -5.04 12.23
C SER A 366 6.51 -5.51 11.52
N THR A 367 6.70 -5.10 10.26
CA THR A 367 7.92 -5.40 9.49
C THR A 367 9.13 -4.69 10.08
N GLY A 368 8.99 -3.42 10.47
CA GLY A 368 10.04 -2.66 11.15
C GLY A 368 10.46 -3.29 12.48
N ILE A 369 9.51 -3.76 13.29
CA ILE A 369 9.82 -4.46 14.55
C ILE A 369 10.61 -5.76 14.28
N GLY A 370 10.18 -6.56 13.30
CA GLY A 370 10.89 -7.77 12.90
C GLY A 370 12.31 -7.48 12.40
N MET A 371 12.46 -6.46 11.55
CA MET A 371 13.74 -5.98 11.05
C MET A 371 14.69 -5.58 12.19
N VAL A 372 14.22 -4.73 13.11
CA VAL A 372 15.04 -4.26 14.24
C VAL A 372 15.44 -5.43 15.13
N CYS A 373 14.52 -6.35 15.43
CA CYS A 373 14.82 -7.55 16.20
C CYS A 373 15.91 -8.40 15.54
N THR A 374 15.81 -8.66 14.24
CA THR A 374 16.86 -9.37 13.50
C THR A 374 18.17 -8.60 13.54
N LEU A 375 18.21 -7.33 13.15
CA LEU A 375 19.47 -6.56 13.08
C LEU A 375 20.19 -6.45 14.43
N VAL A 376 19.46 -6.35 15.54
CA VAL A 376 20.05 -6.30 16.89
C VAL A 376 20.60 -7.66 17.32
N THR A 377 19.88 -8.74 17.01
CA THR A 377 20.29 -10.10 17.41
C THR A 377 21.35 -10.71 16.49
N LEU A 378 21.39 -10.30 15.23
CA LEU A 378 22.22 -10.86 14.16
C LEU A 378 23.72 -10.88 14.48
N PRO A 379 24.40 -9.74 14.82
CA PRO A 379 25.84 -9.78 15.08
C PRO A 379 26.18 -10.59 16.34
N LEU A 380 25.33 -10.54 17.37
CA LEU A 380 25.52 -11.27 18.63
C LEU A 380 25.45 -12.79 18.40
N LEU A 381 24.43 -13.25 17.67
CA LEU A 381 24.20 -14.66 17.43
C LEU A 381 25.20 -15.24 16.42
N ILE A 382 25.59 -14.49 15.38
CA ILE A 382 26.63 -14.92 14.45
C ILE A 382 27.97 -15.10 15.16
N GLY A 383 28.33 -14.18 16.08
CA GLY A 383 29.57 -14.29 16.83
C GLY A 383 29.70 -15.57 17.67
N HIS A 384 28.58 -16.09 18.19
CA HIS A 384 28.58 -17.28 19.07
C HIS A 384 28.24 -18.59 18.34
N PHE A 385 27.35 -18.54 17.34
CA PHE A 385 26.77 -19.73 16.69
C PHE A 385 27.01 -19.78 15.17
N GLY A 386 27.78 -18.85 14.60
CA GLY A 386 28.08 -18.80 13.16
C GLY A 386 26.82 -18.75 12.29
N LEU A 387 26.76 -19.62 11.28
CA LEU A 387 25.63 -19.69 10.34
C LEU A 387 24.29 -20.05 10.99
N VAL A 388 24.32 -20.91 12.00
CA VAL A 388 23.13 -21.24 12.79
C VAL A 388 22.62 -19.99 13.50
N GLY A 389 23.53 -19.16 14.02
CA GLY A 389 23.21 -17.87 14.63
C GLY A 389 22.49 -16.92 13.67
N ALA A 390 22.95 -16.81 12.42
CA ALA A 390 22.29 -16.01 11.38
C ALA A 390 20.85 -16.50 11.12
N ALA A 391 20.66 -17.81 10.97
CA ALA A 391 19.36 -18.42 10.75
C ALA A 391 18.39 -18.19 11.93
N VAL A 392 18.88 -18.29 13.16
CA VAL A 392 18.10 -18.05 14.39
C VAL A 392 17.72 -16.57 14.49
N ALA A 393 18.63 -15.64 14.20
CA ALA A 393 18.34 -14.20 14.25
C ALA A 393 17.26 -13.78 13.22
N PHE A 394 17.31 -14.34 12.00
CA PHE A 394 16.27 -14.13 11.01
C PHE A 394 14.92 -14.71 11.48
N SER A 395 14.94 -15.96 11.96
CA SER A 395 13.72 -16.66 12.42
C SER A 395 13.09 -16.00 13.65
N ALA A 396 13.90 -15.47 14.57
CA ALA A 396 13.43 -14.70 15.70
C ALA A 396 12.72 -13.40 15.26
N GLY A 397 13.28 -12.67 14.30
CA GLY A 397 12.61 -11.49 13.73
C GLY A 397 11.30 -11.84 13.05
N ALA A 398 11.23 -12.99 12.35
CA ALA A 398 10.00 -13.48 11.72
C ALA A 398 8.93 -13.81 12.77
N ALA A 399 9.33 -14.49 13.85
CA ALA A 399 8.45 -14.80 14.98
C ALA A 399 7.94 -13.52 15.66
N VAL A 400 8.82 -12.56 15.95
CA VAL A 400 8.44 -11.28 16.57
C VAL A 400 7.49 -10.49 15.67
N ARG A 401 7.72 -10.45 14.36
CA ARG A 401 6.79 -9.85 13.39
C ARG A 401 5.43 -10.53 13.44
N LEU A 402 5.39 -11.87 13.41
CA LEU A 402 4.16 -12.66 13.46
C LEU A 402 3.36 -12.38 14.74
N VAL A 403 4.03 -12.41 15.89
CA VAL A 403 3.42 -12.12 17.19
C VAL A 403 2.88 -10.69 17.21
N SER A 404 3.66 -9.71 16.73
CA SER A 404 3.26 -8.30 16.69
C SER A 404 2.01 -8.08 15.84
N VAL A 405 1.97 -8.66 14.63
CA VAL A 405 0.82 -8.50 13.73
C VAL A 405 -0.41 -9.24 14.26
N VAL A 406 -0.25 -10.45 14.84
CA VAL A 406 -1.36 -11.21 15.42
C VAL A 406 -1.92 -10.52 16.66
N ALA A 407 -1.07 -10.03 17.56
CA ALA A 407 -1.47 -9.32 18.77
C ALA A 407 -2.30 -8.06 18.46
N TYR A 408 -1.97 -7.36 17.36
CA TYR A 408 -2.78 -6.25 16.88
C TYR A 408 -4.06 -6.70 16.16
N THR A 409 -3.98 -7.76 15.35
CA THR A 409 -5.08 -8.17 14.47
C THR A 409 -6.23 -8.85 15.19
N ALA A 410 -5.95 -9.71 16.16
CA ALA A 410 -6.97 -10.45 16.91
C ALA A 410 -7.99 -9.52 17.61
N PRO A 411 -7.61 -8.50 18.40
CA PRO A 411 -8.56 -7.59 19.00
C PRO A 411 -9.21 -6.64 17.98
N ALA A 412 -8.47 -6.21 16.96
CA ALA A 412 -9.00 -5.28 15.96
C ALA A 412 -10.12 -5.91 15.12
N LEU A 413 -9.95 -7.14 14.64
CA LEU A 413 -11.00 -7.86 13.90
C LEU A 413 -12.24 -8.12 14.75
N ARG A 414 -12.07 -8.43 16.05
CA ARG A 414 -13.20 -8.59 16.98
C ARG A 414 -13.99 -7.29 17.15
N ARG A 415 -13.30 -6.17 17.34
CA ARG A 415 -13.94 -4.85 17.44
C ARG A 415 -14.71 -4.51 16.17
N ILE A 416 -14.10 -4.70 15.01
CA ILE A 416 -14.71 -4.46 13.71
C ILE A 416 -15.97 -5.33 13.51
N ALA A 417 -15.88 -6.64 13.81
CA ALA A 417 -17.02 -7.55 13.67
C ALA A 417 -18.15 -7.26 14.66
N SER A 418 -17.83 -6.95 15.92
CA SER A 418 -18.82 -6.63 16.95
C SER A 418 -19.61 -5.36 16.63
N ARG A 419 -18.94 -4.33 16.10
CA ARG A 419 -19.57 -3.09 15.66
C ARG A 419 -20.43 -3.32 14.43
N ALA A 420 -19.92 -3.98 13.40
CA ALA A 420 -20.69 -4.31 12.21
C ALA A 420 -21.93 -5.20 12.51
N GLY A 421 -21.85 -6.06 13.53
CA GLY A 421 -22.98 -6.89 14.00
C GLY A 421 -23.97 -6.13 14.90
N ALA A 422 -23.57 -5.03 15.51
CA ALA A 422 -24.46 -4.12 16.23
C ALA A 422 -25.23 -3.21 15.25
N THR A 423 -24.56 -2.70 14.22
CA THR A 423 -25.21 -1.91 13.15
C THR A 423 -26.19 -2.74 12.32
N ALA A 424 -25.86 -4.00 12.00
CA ALA A 424 -26.75 -4.89 11.25
C ALA A 424 -27.95 -5.42 12.04
N ARG A 425 -27.87 -5.47 13.37
CA ARG A 425 -29.02 -5.79 14.23
C ARG A 425 -29.93 -4.58 14.49
N GLY A 426 -29.48 -3.38 14.12
CA GLY A 426 -30.23 -2.15 14.29
C GLY A 426 -31.18 -1.82 13.14
N LEU A 427 -30.87 -2.16 11.87
CA LEU A 427 -31.55 -1.52 10.73
C LEU A 427 -31.77 -2.46 9.53
N GLY A 428 -33.00 -2.42 9.01
CA GLY A 428 -33.38 -2.94 7.70
C GLY A 428 -32.73 -2.13 6.56
N VAL A 429 -32.60 -2.78 5.42
CA VAL A 429 -31.88 -2.33 4.21
C VAL A 429 -32.38 -0.95 3.72
N GLY A 430 -31.50 0.06 3.74
CA GLY A 430 -31.71 1.38 3.13
C GLY A 430 -30.39 2.18 3.11
N GLN A 431 -30.15 2.98 2.07
CA GLN A 431 -28.89 3.71 1.83
C GLN A 431 -28.43 4.49 3.08
N ALA A 432 -27.13 4.47 3.39
CA ALA A 432 -26.60 5.16 4.57
C ALA A 432 -26.10 6.58 4.22
N ALA A 433 -26.59 7.58 4.96
CA ALA A 433 -26.25 8.99 4.81
C ALA A 433 -25.82 9.56 6.18
N VAL A 434 -24.58 10.03 6.30
CA VAL A 434 -24.10 10.59 7.58
C VAL A 434 -24.42 12.08 7.64
N VAL A 435 -25.11 12.52 8.69
CA VAL A 435 -25.47 13.92 8.92
C VAL A 435 -24.53 14.50 9.97
N VAL A 436 -23.71 15.48 9.58
CA VAL A 436 -22.79 16.18 10.49
C VAL A 436 -23.42 17.51 10.89
N THR A 437 -23.63 17.67 12.20
CA THR A 437 -24.24 18.86 12.81
C THR A 437 -23.24 19.56 13.73
N GLU A 438 -23.42 20.87 13.94
CA GLU A 438 -22.61 21.62 14.90
C GLU A 438 -23.25 21.58 16.30
N SER A 439 -22.42 21.44 17.35
CA SER A 439 -22.88 21.20 18.73
C SER A 439 -23.78 22.32 19.24
N PRO A 440 -24.80 21.97 20.06
CA PRO A 440 -25.90 22.87 20.37
C PRO A 440 -25.54 23.82 21.51
N ALA A 441 -25.64 25.11 21.26
CA ALA A 441 -25.82 26.10 22.31
C ALA A 441 -26.67 27.25 21.78
N GLY A 442 -27.94 27.27 22.19
CA GLY A 442 -28.79 28.47 22.20
C GLY A 442 -29.72 28.71 21.00
N ASP A 443 -29.89 27.78 20.05
CA ASP A 443 -30.81 27.99 18.92
C ASP A 443 -31.84 26.86 18.79
N ALA A 444 -33.03 27.11 19.34
CA ALA A 444 -34.13 26.16 19.35
C ALA A 444 -34.72 25.88 17.95
N ALA A 445 -34.54 26.80 16.98
CA ALA A 445 -35.00 26.61 15.61
C ALA A 445 -34.07 25.65 14.85
N TYR A 446 -32.76 25.85 14.93
CA TYR A 446 -31.75 24.95 14.36
C TYR A 446 -31.85 23.52 14.93
N LEU A 447 -32.08 23.39 16.24
CA LEU A 447 -32.27 22.10 16.90
C LEU A 447 -33.55 21.37 16.48
N ARG A 448 -34.62 22.11 16.16
CA ARG A 448 -35.87 21.53 15.65
C ARG A 448 -35.71 21.08 14.21
N PHE A 449 -35.11 21.90 13.36
CA PHE A 449 -34.82 21.52 11.98
C PHE A 449 -33.92 20.29 11.88
N ASN A 450 -32.80 20.25 12.62
CA ASN A 450 -31.92 19.08 12.59
C ASN A 450 -32.61 17.82 13.10
N ARG A 451 -33.47 17.93 14.11
CA ARG A 451 -34.27 16.79 14.58
C ARG A 451 -35.24 16.30 13.51
N GLU A 452 -35.94 17.21 12.84
CA GLU A 452 -36.91 16.84 11.79
C GLU A 452 -36.21 16.31 10.53
N LEU A 453 -35.08 16.91 10.14
CA LEU A 453 -34.25 16.44 9.03
C LEU A 453 -33.71 15.04 9.29
N VAL A 454 -33.16 14.79 10.49
CA VAL A 454 -32.67 13.46 10.88
C VAL A 454 -33.80 12.45 10.97
N ARG A 455 -34.99 12.86 11.42
CA ARG A 455 -36.19 12.02 11.45
C ARG A 455 -36.65 11.62 10.05
N LEU A 456 -36.82 12.59 9.15
CA LEU A 456 -37.23 12.36 7.76
C LEU A 456 -36.19 11.55 6.96
N LEU A 457 -34.89 11.76 7.26
CA LEU A 457 -33.83 10.95 6.66
C LEU A 457 -33.77 9.55 7.27
N HIS A 458 -34.05 9.36 8.57
CA HIS A 458 -34.18 8.02 9.18
C HIS A 458 -35.30 7.19 8.56
N GLU A 459 -36.37 7.82 8.07
CA GLU A 459 -37.46 7.13 7.37
C GLU A 459 -37.03 6.58 5.99
N ARG A 460 -35.94 7.07 5.41
CA ARG A 460 -35.50 6.72 4.03
C ARG A 460 -34.05 6.22 3.93
N ALA A 461 -33.25 6.39 4.98
CA ALA A 461 -31.81 6.18 5.00
C ALA A 461 -31.26 5.92 6.41
N LEU A 462 -30.11 5.24 6.48
CA LEU A 462 -29.33 5.01 7.70
C LEU A 462 -28.60 6.30 8.08
N VAL A 463 -28.97 6.97 9.18
CA VAL A 463 -28.39 8.29 9.54
C VAL A 463 -27.56 8.24 10.82
N GLY A 464 -26.25 8.45 10.69
CA GLY A 464 -25.38 8.75 11.83
C GLY A 464 -25.33 10.26 12.09
N GLN A 465 -25.48 10.68 13.34
CA GLN A 465 -25.42 12.09 13.74
C GLN A 465 -24.13 12.38 14.53
N LEU A 466 -23.29 13.28 14.02
CA LEU A 466 -22.04 13.72 14.67
C LEU A 466 -22.13 15.21 15.05
N GLY A 467 -21.74 15.56 16.28
CA GLY A 467 -21.83 16.91 16.84
C GLY A 467 -20.47 17.60 16.99
N LEU A 468 -20.25 18.74 16.34
CA LEU A 468 -19.01 19.54 16.47
C LEU A 468 -19.05 20.48 17.70
N GLY A 469 -18.45 20.09 18.83
CA GLY A 469 -18.33 20.92 20.07
C GLY A 469 -17.64 22.29 19.88
N ARG A 470 -18.03 23.31 20.68
CA ARG A 470 -17.40 24.66 20.70
C ARG A 470 -15.90 24.58 21.01
N VAL A 471 -15.11 25.47 20.40
CA VAL A 471 -13.66 25.59 20.59
C VAL A 471 -13.36 26.71 21.58
N THR A 472 -13.02 26.39 22.82
CA THR A 472 -12.35 27.31 23.76
C THR A 472 -10.85 27.03 23.69
N ALA A 473 -10.15 27.67 22.76
CA ALA A 473 -8.69 27.62 22.68
C ALA A 473 -8.12 29.04 22.79
N ALA A 474 -7.13 29.21 23.68
CA ALA A 474 -6.57 30.50 24.07
C ALA A 474 -5.71 31.19 22.99
N SER A 475 -5.44 30.56 21.83
CA SER A 475 -4.62 31.14 20.76
C SER A 475 -5.10 30.80 19.34
N ARG A 476 -4.82 31.69 18.37
CA ARG A 476 -5.19 31.52 16.94
C ARG A 476 -4.62 30.24 16.32
N PHE A 477 -3.40 29.84 16.71
CA PHE A 477 -2.72 28.64 16.20
C PHE A 477 -3.27 27.34 16.81
N GLY A 478 -3.64 27.36 18.10
CA GLY A 478 -4.29 26.23 18.77
C GLY A 478 -5.66 25.88 18.16
N ARG A 479 -6.41 26.88 17.69
CA ARG A 479 -7.70 26.69 16.99
C ARG A 479 -7.54 25.92 15.68
N LEU A 480 -6.49 26.17 14.90
CA LEU A 480 -6.25 25.51 13.62
C LEU A 480 -5.87 24.03 13.81
N ILE A 481 -4.93 23.76 14.73
CA ILE A 481 -4.44 22.41 15.01
C ILE A 481 -5.56 21.53 15.62
N GLN A 482 -6.39 22.08 16.52
CA GLN A 482 -7.53 21.35 17.06
C GLN A 482 -8.64 21.11 16.03
N SER A 483 -8.85 22.03 15.09
CA SER A 483 -9.80 21.83 13.99
C SER A 483 -9.35 20.70 13.06
N VAL A 484 -8.05 20.63 12.74
CA VAL A 484 -7.47 19.54 11.94
C VAL A 484 -7.54 18.20 12.67
N ARG A 485 -7.23 18.16 13.97
CA ARG A 485 -7.31 16.94 14.79
C ARG A 485 -8.73 16.38 14.89
N ARG A 486 -9.74 17.26 14.98
CA ARG A 486 -11.14 16.84 15.09
C ARG A 486 -11.76 16.49 13.74
N ILE A 487 -11.31 17.10 12.63
CA ILE A 487 -11.62 16.65 11.26
C ILE A 487 -11.02 15.25 11.03
N HIS A 488 -9.80 14.99 11.54
CA HIS A 488 -9.20 13.66 11.50
C HIS A 488 -10.00 12.63 12.33
N GLN A 489 -10.52 13.01 13.50
CA GLN A 489 -11.45 12.17 14.26
C GLN A 489 -12.76 11.94 13.50
N LEU A 490 -13.34 12.95 12.87
CA LEU A 490 -14.54 12.81 12.04
C LEU A 490 -14.33 11.85 10.86
N THR A 491 -13.14 11.85 10.24
CA THR A 491 -12.83 10.84 9.21
C THR A 491 -12.68 9.44 9.79
N GLN A 492 -12.17 9.30 11.02
CA GLN A 492 -12.13 8.01 11.70
C GLN A 492 -13.53 7.52 12.08
N ASP A 493 -14.43 8.42 12.50
CA ASP A 493 -15.81 8.12 12.86
C ASP A 493 -16.67 7.83 11.61
N VAL A 494 -16.44 8.51 10.49
CA VAL A 494 -17.09 8.23 9.19
C VAL A 494 -16.59 6.92 8.59
N ASP A 495 -15.29 6.62 8.68
CA ASP A 495 -14.73 5.29 8.38
C ASP A 495 -15.28 4.20 9.34
N GLU A 496 -15.78 4.58 10.53
CA GLU A 496 -16.39 3.69 11.53
C GLU A 496 -17.84 3.32 11.19
N VAL A 497 -18.55 4.14 10.40
CA VAL A 497 -19.90 3.88 9.89
C VAL A 497 -19.89 2.92 8.68
N ASP A 498 -18.71 2.56 8.17
CA ASP A 498 -18.55 1.74 6.96
C ASP A 498 -18.73 0.23 7.22
N GLY A 499 -19.98 -0.15 7.46
CA GLY A 499 -20.52 -1.48 7.14
C GLY A 499 -21.36 -1.49 5.84
N HIS A 500 -21.77 -0.31 5.37
CA HIS A 500 -22.58 -0.14 4.16
C HIS A 500 -22.14 1.10 3.38
N GLN A 501 -22.16 0.97 2.05
CA GLN A 501 -21.82 1.96 1.02
C GLN A 501 -22.43 3.35 1.27
N SER A 502 -21.86 4.12 2.18
CA SER A 502 -22.31 5.49 2.47
C SER A 502 -21.56 6.44 1.56
N ARG A 503 -22.19 6.85 0.45
CA ARG A 503 -21.56 7.73 -0.55
C ARG A 503 -21.81 9.22 -0.29
N VAL A 504 -22.67 9.59 0.67
CA VAL A 504 -23.18 10.95 0.85
C VAL A 504 -23.00 11.44 2.29
N LEU A 505 -22.30 12.56 2.44
CA LEU A 505 -22.12 13.30 3.70
C LEU A 505 -22.95 14.58 3.63
N LEU A 506 -23.93 14.73 4.53
CA LEU A 506 -24.76 15.92 4.63
C LEU A 506 -24.23 16.84 5.74
N TYR A 507 -23.63 17.96 5.38
CA TYR A 507 -23.09 18.94 6.33
C TYR A 507 -24.07 20.12 6.48
N VAL A 508 -24.51 20.36 7.71
CA VAL A 508 -25.46 21.43 8.04
C VAL A 508 -24.78 22.48 8.94
N PRO A 509 -24.00 23.43 8.37
CA PRO A 509 -23.32 24.46 9.15
C PRO A 509 -24.30 25.42 9.82
N ARG A 510 -24.00 25.90 11.03
CA ARG A 510 -24.81 26.91 11.72
C ARG A 510 -24.71 28.29 11.08
N SER A 511 -23.53 28.62 10.54
CA SER A 511 -23.24 29.89 9.86
C SER A 511 -22.81 29.64 8.43
N SER A 512 -23.76 29.35 7.54
CA SER A 512 -23.51 29.17 6.11
C SER A 512 -23.03 30.44 5.39
N SER A 513 -23.02 31.58 6.09
CA SER A 513 -22.65 32.90 5.56
C SER A 513 -21.17 33.28 5.74
N SER A 514 -20.28 32.34 6.07
CA SER A 514 -18.87 32.68 6.36
C SER A 514 -17.87 31.81 5.60
N LEU A 515 -16.80 32.45 5.09
CA LEU A 515 -15.65 31.80 4.42
C LEU A 515 -15.04 30.63 5.22
N PRO A 516 -15.01 30.63 6.57
CA PRO A 516 -14.64 29.47 7.38
C PRO A 516 -15.55 28.23 7.21
N GLY A 517 -16.84 28.39 6.91
CA GLY A 517 -17.76 27.28 6.65
C GLY A 517 -17.44 26.56 5.35
N LEU A 518 -17.19 27.32 4.28
CA LEU A 518 -16.73 26.79 2.98
C LEU A 518 -15.34 26.15 3.07
N LEU A 519 -14.45 26.76 3.86
CA LEU A 519 -13.13 26.21 4.15
C LEU A 519 -13.25 24.84 4.84
N ARG A 520 -14.14 24.69 5.83
CA ARG A 520 -14.37 23.40 6.51
C ARG A 520 -14.95 22.34 5.59
N SER A 521 -15.92 22.69 4.74
CA SER A 521 -16.44 21.73 3.74
C SER A 521 -15.35 21.28 2.77
N ARG A 522 -14.46 22.20 2.36
CA ARG A 522 -13.33 21.86 1.49
C ARG A 522 -12.27 21.03 2.20
N MET A 523 -12.00 21.31 3.48
CA MET A 523 -11.11 20.49 4.30
C MET A 523 -11.66 19.07 4.47
N LEU A 524 -12.96 18.90 4.70
CA LEU A 524 -13.60 17.57 4.76
C LEU A 524 -13.41 16.80 3.44
N LYS A 525 -13.55 17.48 2.30
CA LYS A 525 -13.31 16.88 0.98
C LYS A 525 -11.83 16.57 0.70
N LEU A 526 -10.91 17.38 1.18
CA LEU A 526 -9.46 17.14 1.08
C LEU A 526 -9.04 15.91 1.90
N VAL A 527 -9.67 15.69 3.06
CA VAL A 527 -9.33 14.56 3.94
C VAL A 527 -10.08 13.29 3.52
N ALA A 528 -11.31 13.40 3.00
CA ALA A 528 -12.11 12.27 2.51
C ALA A 528 -12.63 12.52 1.07
N PRO A 529 -11.76 12.43 0.05
CA PRO A 529 -12.10 12.75 -1.35
C PRO A 529 -13.08 11.76 -2.01
N TRP A 530 -13.44 10.66 -1.35
CA TRP A 530 -14.38 9.64 -1.84
C TRP A 530 -15.85 9.88 -1.42
N LEU A 531 -16.12 10.86 -0.57
CA LEU A 531 -17.47 11.23 -0.13
C LEU A 531 -18.04 12.36 -0.99
N THR A 532 -19.32 12.27 -1.37
CA THR A 532 -20.06 13.41 -1.91
C THR A 532 -20.50 14.30 -0.76
N VAL A 533 -19.97 15.53 -0.68
CA VAL A 533 -20.32 16.48 0.39
C VAL A 533 -21.44 17.40 -0.08
N ILE A 534 -22.62 17.26 0.52
CA ILE A 534 -23.77 18.15 0.32
C ILE A 534 -23.81 19.13 1.49
N VAL A 535 -23.75 20.43 1.20
CA VAL A 535 -23.85 21.48 2.22
C VAL A 535 -25.24 22.12 2.15
N VAL A 536 -25.96 22.14 3.26
CA VAL A 536 -27.25 22.84 3.39
C VAL A 536 -27.01 24.23 3.96
N ALA A 537 -27.26 25.27 3.17
CA ALA A 537 -27.02 26.65 3.55
C ALA A 537 -28.32 27.39 3.91
N PHE A 538 -28.48 27.75 5.19
CA PHE A 538 -29.63 28.52 5.69
C PHE A 538 -29.59 30.01 5.35
N ARG A 539 -28.39 30.58 5.26
CA ARG A 539 -28.10 31.92 4.76
C ARG A 539 -26.94 31.83 3.77
N PRO A 540 -27.15 31.99 2.45
CA PRO A 540 -26.06 31.97 1.50
C PRO A 540 -25.10 33.14 1.75
N PRO A 541 -23.79 32.95 1.53
CA PRO A 541 -22.81 33.98 1.85
C PRO A 541 -22.95 35.18 0.90
N GLU A 542 -22.92 36.39 1.46
CA GLU A 542 -22.75 37.65 0.72
C GLU A 542 -21.26 37.83 0.47
N LEU A 543 -20.80 37.41 -0.71
CA LEU A 543 -19.38 37.41 -1.08
C LEU A 543 -19.13 38.50 -2.10
N ASP A 544 -18.40 39.55 -1.71
CA ASP A 544 -17.99 40.64 -2.59
C ASP A 544 -16.46 40.68 -2.78
N GLY A 545 -16.03 41.11 -3.97
CA GLY A 545 -14.61 41.37 -4.27
C GLY A 545 -13.69 40.13 -4.18
N LEU A 546 -12.68 40.21 -3.31
CA LEU A 546 -11.64 39.18 -3.14
C LEU A 546 -12.18 37.87 -2.53
N GLU A 547 -13.23 37.94 -1.70
CA GLU A 547 -13.83 36.76 -1.07
C GLU A 547 -14.58 35.88 -2.07
N ALA A 548 -15.24 36.49 -3.07
CA ALA A 548 -15.88 35.77 -4.17
C ALA A 548 -14.86 35.01 -5.05
N ARG A 549 -13.65 35.55 -5.21
CA ARG A 549 -12.56 34.88 -5.96
C ARG A 549 -12.00 33.69 -5.18
N LEU A 550 -11.84 33.82 -3.86
CA LEU A 550 -11.37 32.72 -3.00
C LEU A 550 -12.43 31.61 -2.85
N ALA A 551 -13.72 31.97 -2.80
CA ALA A 551 -14.82 31.01 -2.71
C ALA A 551 -14.90 30.05 -3.91
N ARG A 552 -14.48 30.48 -5.12
CA ARG A 552 -14.40 29.60 -6.31
C ARG A 552 -13.52 28.37 -6.09
N LEU A 553 -12.49 28.46 -5.25
CA LEU A 553 -11.60 27.34 -4.93
C LEU A 553 -12.17 26.42 -3.84
N LEU A 554 -13.19 26.87 -3.12
CA LEU A 554 -13.69 26.28 -1.87
C LEU A 554 -15.10 25.68 -2.01
N TRP A 555 -15.70 25.67 -3.20
CA TRP A 555 -17.03 25.11 -3.40
C TRP A 555 -17.11 23.61 -3.05
N PRO A 556 -18.19 23.15 -2.38
CA PRO A 556 -18.48 21.73 -2.15
C PRO A 556 -18.99 21.03 -3.42
N ASP A 557 -19.27 19.72 -3.37
CA ASP A 557 -19.85 18.97 -4.51
C ASP A 557 -21.23 19.48 -4.87
N HIS A 558 -22.09 19.68 -3.87
CA HIS A 558 -23.41 20.26 -4.04
C HIS A 558 -23.72 21.24 -2.90
N LEU A 559 -24.33 22.37 -3.25
CA LEU A 559 -24.82 23.36 -2.31
C LEU A 559 -26.35 23.45 -2.42
N TRP A 560 -27.04 23.19 -1.31
CA TRP A 560 -28.49 23.34 -1.19
C TRP A 560 -28.86 24.68 -0.57
N VAL A 561 -29.71 25.43 -1.25
CA VAL A 561 -30.08 26.80 -0.90
C VAL A 561 -31.60 26.97 -0.98
N HIS A 562 -32.16 27.89 -0.18
CA HIS A 562 -33.60 28.02 0.02
C HIS A 562 -34.34 28.62 -1.17
N THR A 563 -33.83 29.67 -1.82
CA THR A 563 -34.57 30.38 -2.88
C THR A 563 -33.93 30.28 -4.27
N ALA A 564 -34.76 30.35 -5.32
CA ALA A 564 -34.33 30.34 -6.71
C ALA A 564 -33.46 31.56 -7.08
N SER A 565 -33.72 32.73 -6.46
CA SER A 565 -32.93 33.94 -6.63
C SER A 565 -31.51 33.80 -6.05
N GLU A 566 -31.37 33.17 -4.88
CA GLU A 566 -30.07 32.83 -4.28
C GLU A 566 -29.31 31.77 -5.07
N CYS A 567 -30.01 30.75 -5.58
CA CYS A 567 -29.43 29.73 -6.45
C CYS A 567 -28.90 30.35 -7.75
N ALA A 568 -29.66 31.25 -8.39
CA ALA A 568 -29.23 31.97 -9.59
C ALA A 568 -28.01 32.86 -9.32
N ARG A 569 -27.97 33.55 -8.17
CA ARG A 569 -26.83 34.38 -7.74
C ARG A 569 -25.57 33.54 -7.54
N LEU A 570 -25.66 32.41 -6.84
CA LEU A 570 -24.52 31.54 -6.58
C LEU A 570 -24.01 30.80 -7.83
N ARG A 571 -24.91 30.45 -8.76
CA ARG A 571 -24.53 29.91 -10.08
C ARG A 571 -23.76 30.93 -10.93
N ARG A 572 -24.13 32.22 -10.88
CA ARG A 572 -23.34 33.30 -11.53
C ARG A 572 -21.92 33.43 -10.97
N LEU A 573 -21.71 33.01 -9.71
CA LEU A 573 -20.40 32.97 -9.07
C LEU A 573 -19.64 31.65 -9.31
N GLY A 574 -20.23 30.68 -10.01
CA GLY A 574 -19.63 29.38 -10.35
C GLY A 574 -19.87 28.26 -9.33
N ALA A 575 -20.82 28.39 -8.41
CA ALA A 575 -21.14 27.36 -7.42
C ALA A 575 -22.10 26.28 -7.98
N PRO A 576 -21.91 24.99 -7.65
CA PRO A 576 -22.85 23.92 -7.97
C PRO A 576 -24.07 23.95 -7.02
N ALA A 577 -24.88 25.00 -7.15
CA ALA A 577 -26.06 25.25 -6.31
C ALA A 577 -27.35 24.66 -6.91
N THR A 578 -28.21 24.14 -6.03
CA THR A 578 -29.56 23.64 -6.36
C THR A 578 -30.57 24.13 -5.32
N SER A 579 -31.76 24.50 -5.77
CA SER A 579 -32.91 24.86 -4.94
C SER A 579 -34.07 23.93 -5.27
N THR A 580 -34.76 23.41 -4.25
CA THR A 580 -35.88 22.47 -4.42
C THR A 580 -37.25 23.07 -4.06
N TRP A 581 -37.30 24.34 -3.65
CA TRP A 581 -38.53 24.97 -3.15
C TRP A 581 -38.96 26.11 -4.09
N GLU A 582 -39.92 25.84 -4.96
CA GLU A 582 -40.74 26.90 -5.57
C GLU A 582 -41.84 27.29 -4.59
N GLY A 583 -41.76 28.49 -4.01
CA GLY A 583 -42.94 29.18 -3.47
C GLY A 583 -43.48 28.78 -2.10
N MET A 584 -42.73 28.10 -1.23
CA MET A 584 -43.19 27.82 0.16
C MET A 584 -42.28 28.50 1.19
N GLU A 585 -42.79 29.51 1.90
CA GLU A 585 -42.13 30.05 3.09
C GLU A 585 -42.15 28.98 4.19
N LEU A 586 -40.98 28.50 4.60
CA LEU A 586 -40.86 27.70 5.81
C LEU A 586 -41.21 28.61 7.01
N PRO A 587 -42.02 28.16 7.97
CA PRO A 587 -42.40 28.96 9.16
C PRO A 587 -41.24 29.25 10.12
N PHE A 588 -39.99 29.03 9.69
CA PHE A 588 -38.77 29.06 10.49
C PHE A 588 -37.74 30.08 9.99
N SER A 589 -38.19 31.16 9.33
CA SER A 589 -37.32 32.33 9.10
C SER A 589 -37.14 33.07 10.44
N PRO A 590 -35.92 33.20 11.00
CA PRO A 590 -35.72 34.01 12.18
C PRO A 590 -35.92 35.48 11.81
N GLN A 591 -37.01 36.09 12.30
CA GLN A 591 -37.25 37.52 12.12
C GLN A 591 -36.13 38.35 12.77
N PRO A 592 -35.76 39.50 12.18
CA PRO A 592 -34.74 40.38 12.73
C PRO A 592 -35.28 41.10 13.97
N GLY A 593 -34.55 41.00 15.09
CA GLY A 593 -34.57 41.93 16.22
C GLY A 593 -35.93 42.38 16.75
N ARG A 594 -36.51 41.61 17.67
CA ARG A 594 -37.20 42.22 18.81
C ARG A 594 -36.33 42.01 20.03
N ASP A 595 -35.72 43.09 20.49
CA ASP A 595 -35.18 43.20 21.84
C ASP A 595 -36.27 42.74 22.82
N GLU A 596 -36.04 41.63 23.50
CA GLU A 596 -36.66 41.39 24.80
C GLU A 596 -36.15 42.50 25.72
N ARG A 597 -36.96 43.55 25.88
CA ARG A 597 -36.75 44.53 26.95
C ARG A 597 -36.76 43.77 28.28
N PRO A 598 -35.84 44.05 29.20
CA PRO A 598 -35.88 43.48 30.54
C PRO A 598 -37.11 44.02 31.27
N ASP A 599 -37.87 43.13 31.88
CA ASP A 599 -38.98 43.43 32.78
C ASP A 599 -38.49 44.39 33.90
N PRO A 600 -39.18 45.51 34.17
CA PRO A 600 -38.81 46.39 35.27
C PRO A 600 -39.24 45.76 36.61
N LEU A 601 -38.23 45.38 37.41
CA LEU A 601 -38.17 45.48 38.88
C LEU A 601 -39.50 45.27 39.64
N GLU A 602 -39.71 44.05 40.14
CA GLU A 602 -40.51 43.84 41.36
C GLU A 602 -39.86 44.59 42.54
N PRO A 603 -40.61 45.36 43.36
CA PRO A 603 -40.11 45.95 44.59
C PRO A 603 -40.04 44.90 45.73
N PRO A 604 -39.21 45.12 46.76
CA PRO A 604 -38.85 44.10 47.74
C PRO A 604 -39.87 43.94 48.89
N ARG A 605 -40.16 42.67 49.21
CA ARG A 605 -40.57 42.02 50.49
C ARG A 605 -41.28 42.82 51.60
N SER A 606 -42.43 42.31 52.04
CA SER A 606 -42.86 42.01 53.44
C SER A 606 -44.30 41.44 53.38
N ALA A 607 -44.77 40.49 54.18
CA ALA A 607 -44.34 39.83 55.42
C ALA A 607 -44.72 38.34 55.38
#